data_AF-K1SUZ5-F1
#
_entry.id   AF-K1SUZ5-F1
#
_cell.length_a   1.000
_cell.length_b   1.000
_cell.length_c   1.000
_cell.angle_alpha   90.00
_cell.angle_beta   90.00
_cell.angle_gamma   90.00
#
_symmetry.space_group_name_H-M   'P 1'
#
loop_
_entity.id
_entity.type
_entity.pdbx_description
1 polymer ?
#
loop_
_entity_poly.entity_id
_entity_poly.type
_entity_poly.pdbx_seq_one_letter_code
_entity_poly.pdbx_strand_id
1 'polypeptide(L)'
;MGLAVVNGLQGQTFEGKPMSAPGVLATPSSQAPQYVKLLACAKHFAVHSGPEWNRHSFNVEDLPERDLWETYLPAFKSLVQDGNVAEVMCAYQRIDGAPCCSNARYERQILRDEWGFKGLITSD
;
A
#
# COMPACT_ATOMS: atom_id res chain seq x y z
N MET A 1 -2.05 -16.75 8.73
CA MET A 1 -2.42 -15.40 8.29
C MET A 1 -1.81 -14.42 9.26
N GLY A 2 -0.81 -13.65 8.81
CA GLY A 2 -0.20 -12.60 9.63
C GLY A 2 -1.15 -11.41 9.74
N LEU A 3 -1.25 -10.81 10.93
CA LEU A 3 -2.00 -9.59 11.12
C LEU A 3 -1.18 -8.42 10.57
N ALA A 4 -1.67 -7.74 9.52
CA ALA A 4 -1.13 -6.46 9.08
C ALA A 4 -2.02 -5.35 9.62
N VAL A 5 -1.46 -4.41 10.39
CA VAL A 5 -2.20 -3.31 11.01
C VAL A 5 -1.64 -1.99 10.52
N VAL A 6 -2.51 -1.13 10.00
CA VAL A 6 -2.27 0.31 9.88
C VAL A 6 -3.27 1.00 10.79
N ASN A 7 -2.91 1.14 12.07
CA ASN A 7 -3.75 1.80 13.07
C ASN A 7 -3.07 3.07 13.58
N GLY A 8 -3.86 4.14 13.69
CA GLY A 8 -3.36 5.46 14.04
C GLY A 8 -2.65 6.15 12.88
N LEU A 9 -2.76 7.48 12.82
CA LEU A 9 -2.12 8.39 11.85
C LEU A 9 -2.92 8.75 10.59
N GLN A 10 -3.89 7.95 10.13
CA GLN A 10 -4.83 8.33 9.05
C GLN A 10 -5.97 9.25 9.54
N GLY A 11 -5.71 10.13 10.51
CA GLY A 11 -6.74 10.91 11.21
C GLY A 11 -7.49 10.16 12.32
N GLN A 12 -7.00 8.98 12.71
CA GLN A 12 -7.51 8.18 13.83
C GLN A 12 -6.42 7.91 14.88
N THR A 13 -6.80 7.51 16.10
CA THR A 13 -5.89 7.03 17.15
C THR A 13 -5.39 5.61 16.86
N PHE A 14 -4.43 5.13 17.65
CA PHE A 14 -3.95 3.75 17.59
C PHE A 14 -5.05 2.70 17.83
N GLU A 15 -6.17 3.07 18.46
CA GLU A 15 -7.36 2.21 18.59
C GLU A 15 -8.43 2.44 17.51
N GLY A 16 -8.12 3.19 16.44
CA GLY A 16 -9.05 3.45 15.33
C GLY A 16 -10.14 4.50 15.62
N LYS A 17 -9.99 5.28 16.71
CA LYS A 17 -10.96 6.33 17.03
C LYS A 17 -10.67 7.60 16.22
N PRO A 18 -11.68 8.25 15.62
CA PRO A 18 -11.47 9.48 14.88
C PRO A 18 -10.86 10.58 15.77
N MET A 19 -9.94 11.37 15.22
CA MET A 19 -9.34 12.53 15.88
C MET A 19 -9.79 13.83 15.22
N SER A 20 -10.15 14.84 16.02
CA SER A 20 -10.49 16.19 15.53
C SER A 20 -9.24 17.07 15.37
N ALA A 21 -8.26 16.93 16.27
CA ALA A 21 -6.97 17.62 16.28
C ALA A 21 -5.85 16.64 16.72
N PRO A 22 -4.54 16.95 16.52
CA PRO A 22 -3.47 16.05 16.98
C PRO A 22 -3.61 15.81 18.50
N GLY A 23 -3.74 14.54 18.90
CA GLY A 23 -3.95 14.17 20.31
C GLY A 23 -5.35 14.46 20.88
N VAL A 24 -6.30 14.90 20.04
CA VAL A 24 -7.67 15.22 20.47
C VAL A 24 -8.66 14.25 19.81
N LEU A 25 -9.30 13.43 20.63
CA LEU A 25 -10.37 12.53 20.20
C LEU A 25 -11.55 13.33 19.64
N ALA A 26 -12.12 12.83 18.55
CA ALA A 26 -13.36 13.36 18.02
C ALA A 26 -14.52 13.00 18.96
N THR A 27 -15.35 13.99 19.28
CA THR A 27 -16.64 13.85 19.95
C THR A 27 -17.77 13.98 18.92
N PRO A 28 -19.02 13.60 19.24
CA PRO A 28 -20.15 13.79 18.32
C PRO A 28 -20.37 15.25 17.87
N SER A 29 -19.88 16.23 18.64
CA SER A 29 -19.93 17.66 18.33
C SER A 29 -18.69 18.20 17.62
N SER A 30 -17.64 17.38 17.48
CA SER A 30 -16.41 17.83 16.84
C SER A 30 -16.56 17.89 15.32
N GLN A 31 -16.13 18.99 14.72
CA GLN A 31 -16.04 19.08 13.26
C GLN A 31 -15.03 18.06 12.76
N ALA A 32 -15.40 17.32 11.71
CA ALA A 32 -14.46 16.44 11.02
C ALA A 32 -13.22 17.25 10.61
N PRO A 33 -12.01 16.71 10.78
CA PRO A 33 -10.80 17.41 10.35
C PRO A 33 -10.92 17.73 8.85
N GLN A 34 -10.68 19.00 8.48
CA GLN A 34 -10.83 19.45 7.09
C GLN A 34 -9.78 18.88 6.14
N TYR A 35 -8.76 18.20 6.66
CA TYR A 35 -7.67 17.62 5.89
C TYR A 35 -7.08 16.41 6.62
N VAL A 36 -6.54 15.48 5.83
CA VAL A 36 -5.81 14.31 6.31
C VAL A 36 -4.42 14.75 6.78
N LYS A 37 -3.98 14.30 7.97
CA LYS A 37 -2.71 14.74 8.57
C LYS A 37 -1.51 13.90 8.14
N LEU A 38 -1.70 12.59 8.06
CA LEU A 38 -0.68 11.64 7.65
C LEU A 38 -1.38 10.44 7.01
N LEU A 39 -0.71 9.79 6.07
CA LEU A 39 -1.13 8.53 5.49
C LEU A 39 0.00 7.53 5.63
N ALA A 40 -0.33 6.27 5.89
CA ALA A 40 0.65 5.21 5.76
C ALA A 40 0.75 4.82 4.29
N CYS A 41 1.98 4.62 3.84
CA CYS A 41 2.29 4.19 2.49
C CYS A 41 2.94 2.79 2.51
N ALA A 42 2.26 1.80 1.93
CA ALA A 42 2.83 0.48 1.72
C ALA A 42 3.81 0.52 0.54
N LYS A 43 5.04 0.01 0.73
CA LYS A 43 6.09 0.07 -0.30
C LYS A 43 7.07 -1.10 -0.21
N HIS A 44 7.78 -1.49 -1.27
CA HIS A 44 7.63 -1.02 -2.66
C HIS A 44 6.81 -2.05 -3.46
N PHE A 45 5.69 -1.63 -4.04
CA PHE A 45 4.73 -2.50 -4.72
C PHE A 45 5.07 -2.66 -6.22
N ALA A 46 5.36 -3.83 -6.77
CA ALA A 46 5.45 -5.14 -6.14
C ALA A 46 6.81 -5.77 -6.43
N VAL A 47 7.07 -6.90 -5.76
CA VAL A 47 8.21 -7.78 -6.07
C VAL A 47 9.56 -7.05 -6.01
N HIS A 48 9.70 -6.15 -5.03
CA HIS A 48 10.97 -5.49 -4.75
C HIS A 48 11.64 -6.13 -3.54
N SER A 49 12.75 -6.83 -3.75
CA SER A 49 13.59 -7.38 -2.66
C SER A 49 15.09 -7.28 -2.97
N GLY A 50 15.47 -6.46 -3.94
CA GLY A 50 16.83 -6.30 -4.46
C GLY A 50 16.97 -6.78 -5.92
N PRO A 51 18.14 -6.57 -6.54
CA PRO A 51 19.30 -5.85 -6.01
C PRO A 51 19.08 -4.32 -5.98
N GLU A 52 19.54 -3.66 -4.93
CA GLU A 52 19.36 -2.20 -4.78
C GLU A 52 20.13 -1.40 -5.85
N TRP A 53 21.34 -1.85 -6.17
CA TRP A 53 22.27 -1.13 -7.05
C TRP A 53 21.77 -0.96 -8.49
N ASN A 54 20.83 -1.80 -8.96
CA ASN A 54 20.24 -1.72 -10.30
C ASN A 54 18.72 -1.58 -10.28
N ARG A 55 18.10 -1.16 -9.17
CA ARG A 55 16.63 -1.06 -9.01
C ARG A 55 15.91 -0.25 -10.10
N HIS A 56 16.58 0.70 -10.74
CA HIS A 56 16.00 1.54 -11.80
C HIS A 56 15.96 0.89 -13.19
N SER A 57 16.73 -0.18 -13.42
CA SER A 57 16.85 -0.81 -14.74
C SER A 57 16.54 -2.30 -14.74
N PHE A 58 16.56 -2.93 -13.56
CA PHE A 58 16.28 -4.35 -13.38
C PHE A 58 14.91 -4.72 -13.94
N ASN A 59 14.85 -5.88 -14.60
CA ASN A 59 13.63 -6.48 -15.08
C ASN A 59 13.50 -7.86 -14.45
N VAL A 60 12.46 -8.06 -13.65
CA VAL A 60 12.07 -9.39 -13.18
C VAL A 60 11.36 -10.08 -14.35
N GLU A 61 11.88 -11.23 -14.77
CA GLU A 61 11.29 -12.03 -15.85
C GLU A 61 10.93 -13.40 -15.28
N ASP A 62 9.83 -13.97 -15.78
CA ASP A 62 9.39 -15.34 -15.47
C ASP A 62 9.21 -15.58 -13.95
N LEU A 63 8.65 -14.60 -13.24
CA LEU A 63 8.39 -14.72 -11.81
C LEU A 63 7.43 -15.90 -11.54
N PRO A 64 7.81 -16.90 -10.72
CA PRO A 64 6.91 -17.98 -10.37
C PRO A 64 5.64 -17.46 -9.69
N GLU A 65 4.48 -17.91 -10.15
CA GLU A 65 3.19 -17.50 -9.56
C GLU A 65 3.12 -17.82 -8.07
N ARG A 66 3.76 -18.92 -7.67
CA ARG A 66 3.85 -19.31 -6.25
C ARG A 66 4.55 -18.24 -5.42
N ASP A 67 5.68 -17.72 -5.89
CA ASP A 67 6.43 -16.68 -5.17
C ASP A 67 5.63 -15.39 -5.13
N LEU A 68 4.98 -15.05 -6.24
CA LEU A 68 4.10 -13.89 -6.31
C LEU A 68 3.00 -13.96 -5.23
N TRP A 69 2.24 -15.06 -5.18
CA TRP A 69 1.05 -15.18 -4.34
C TRP A 69 1.32 -15.62 -2.90
N GLU A 70 2.39 -16.38 -2.64
CA GLU A 70 2.72 -16.90 -1.31
C GLU A 70 3.76 -16.06 -0.57
N THR A 71 4.57 -15.26 -1.28
CA THR A 71 5.69 -14.51 -0.69
C THR A 71 5.53 -13.00 -0.84
N TYR A 72 5.42 -12.48 -2.08
CA TYR A 72 5.51 -11.03 -2.32
C TYR A 72 4.21 -10.28 -2.03
N LEU A 73 3.07 -10.81 -2.45
CA LEU A 73 1.78 -10.12 -2.36
C LEU A 73 1.03 -10.23 -1.03
N PRO A 74 1.16 -11.30 -0.20
CA PRO A 74 0.32 -11.47 1.00
C PRO A 74 0.34 -10.27 1.96
N ALA A 75 1.51 -9.67 2.20
CA ALA A 75 1.62 -8.53 3.11
C ALA A 75 0.86 -7.30 2.58
N PHE A 76 0.99 -6.99 1.28
CA PHE A 76 0.25 -5.89 0.66
C PHE A 76 -1.26 -6.17 0.65
N LYS A 77 -1.67 -7.41 0.36
CA LYS A 77 -3.08 -7.80 0.39
C LYS A 77 -3.69 -7.57 1.77
N SER A 78 -3.02 -8.00 2.84
CA SER A 78 -3.50 -7.75 4.20
C SER A 78 -3.48 -6.26 4.56
N LEU A 79 -2.48 -5.47 4.12
CA LEU A 79 -2.50 -4.02 4.33
C LEU A 79 -3.68 -3.32 3.64
N VAL A 80 -4.07 -3.80 2.45
CA VAL A 80 -5.20 -3.26 1.69
C VAL A 80 -6.55 -3.69 2.27
N GLN A 81 -6.73 -4.99 2.54
CA GLN A 81 -8.03 -5.55 2.92
C GLN A 81 -8.32 -5.45 4.43
N ASP A 82 -7.30 -5.66 5.26
CA ASP A 82 -7.44 -5.70 6.72
C ASP A 82 -6.93 -4.39 7.35
N GLY A 83 -5.80 -3.89 6.86
CA GLY A 83 -5.10 -2.73 7.40
C GLY A 83 -5.68 -1.38 6.99
N ASN A 84 -6.50 -1.31 5.93
CA ASN A 84 -7.02 -0.06 5.37
C ASN A 84 -5.92 0.97 5.04
N VAL A 85 -4.80 0.52 4.48
CA VAL A 85 -3.72 1.41 4.03
C VAL A 85 -4.27 2.42 3.02
N ALA A 86 -3.85 3.68 3.13
CA ALA A 86 -4.35 4.76 2.28
C ALA A 86 -3.47 5.03 1.04
N GLU A 87 -2.21 4.63 1.08
CA GLU A 87 -1.26 4.84 -0.01
C GLU A 87 -0.47 3.55 -0.32
N VAL A 88 -0.21 3.30 -1.60
CA VAL A 88 0.68 2.26 -2.09
C VAL A 88 1.68 2.89 -3.04
N MET A 89 2.98 2.70 -2.78
CA MET A 89 4.05 3.22 -3.61
C MET A 89 4.60 2.10 -4.50
N CYS A 90 4.57 2.31 -5.80
CA CYS A 90 5.04 1.36 -6.78
C CYS A 90 6.57 1.36 -6.87
N ALA A 91 7.17 0.19 -7.12
CA ALA A 91 8.63 0.04 -7.17
C ALA A 91 9.23 0.55 -8.49
N TYR A 92 10.53 0.88 -8.47
CA TYR A 92 11.23 1.36 -9.68
C TYR A 92 11.41 0.31 -10.78
N GLN A 93 11.62 -0.95 -10.42
CA GLN A 93 11.98 -1.99 -11.38
C GLN A 93 10.82 -2.36 -12.30
N ARG A 94 11.14 -3.16 -13.32
CA ARG A 94 10.15 -3.75 -14.22
C ARG A 94 9.82 -5.18 -13.83
N ILE A 95 8.62 -5.61 -14.21
CA ILE A 95 8.21 -7.02 -14.20
C ILE A 95 7.67 -7.34 -15.59
N ASP A 96 8.21 -8.40 -16.20
CA ASP A 96 7.88 -8.87 -17.55
C ASP A 96 7.93 -7.73 -18.58
N GLY A 97 8.94 -6.85 -18.46
CA GLY A 97 9.20 -5.74 -19.38
C GLY A 97 8.42 -4.45 -19.09
N ALA A 98 7.42 -4.47 -18.20
CA ALA A 98 6.62 -3.30 -17.87
C ALA A 98 7.06 -2.67 -16.52
N PRO A 99 7.23 -1.33 -16.43
CA PRO A 99 7.52 -0.65 -15.16
C PRO A 99 6.41 -0.90 -14.15
N CYS A 100 6.74 -1.20 -12.89
CA CYS A 100 5.74 -1.48 -11.85
C CYS A 100 4.70 -0.35 -11.72
N CYS A 101 5.14 0.91 -11.78
CA CYS A 101 4.29 2.12 -11.73
C CYS A 101 3.35 2.34 -12.93
N SER A 102 3.38 1.44 -13.90
CA SER A 102 2.48 1.46 -15.06
C SER A 102 2.03 0.04 -15.43
N ASN A 103 2.22 -0.93 -14.55
CA ASN A 103 1.94 -2.32 -14.86
C ASN A 103 0.47 -2.63 -14.53
N ALA A 104 -0.36 -2.73 -15.57
CA ALA A 104 -1.80 -2.93 -15.45
C ALA A 104 -2.19 -4.19 -14.66
N ARG A 105 -1.38 -5.25 -14.72
CA ARG A 105 -1.61 -6.47 -13.92
C ARG A 105 -1.57 -6.16 -12.42
N TYR A 106 -0.62 -5.35 -11.98
CA TYR A 106 -0.40 -5.08 -10.56
C TYR A 106 -1.28 -3.95 -10.05
N GLU A 107 -1.25 -2.79 -10.69
CA GLU A 107 -1.96 -1.61 -10.17
C GLU A 107 -3.47 -1.64 -10.44
N ARG A 108 -3.88 -2.13 -11.61
CA ARG A 108 -5.29 -2.12 -11.99
C ARG A 108 -5.97 -3.42 -11.60
N GLN A 109 -5.52 -4.53 -12.15
CA GLN A 109 -6.17 -5.83 -11.96
C GLN A 109 -6.06 -6.28 -10.49
N ILE A 110 -4.84 -6.50 -9.97
CA ILE A 110 -4.67 -7.05 -8.62
C ILE A 110 -5.06 -6.01 -7.55
N LEU A 111 -4.42 -4.85 -7.55
CA LEU A 111 -4.54 -3.89 -6.46
C LEU A 111 -5.95 -3.25 -6.40
N ARG A 112 -6.48 -2.76 -7.53
CA ARG A 112 -7.78 -2.07 -7.56
C ARG A 112 -8.96 -3.02 -7.76
N ASP A 113 -8.92 -3.88 -8.76
CA ASP A 113 -10.09 -4.66 -9.16
C ASP A 113 -10.27 -5.89 -8.26
N GLU A 114 -9.21 -6.64 -7.95
CA GLU A 114 -9.28 -7.85 -7.11
C GLU A 114 -9.28 -7.53 -5.61
N TRP A 115 -8.41 -6.63 -5.14
CA TRP A 115 -8.31 -6.31 -3.71
C TRP A 115 -9.14 -5.10 -3.28
N GLY A 116 -9.67 -4.33 -4.22
CA GLY A 116 -10.57 -3.22 -3.93
C GLY A 116 -9.89 -1.94 -3.45
N PHE A 117 -8.58 -1.74 -3.68
CA PHE A 117 -7.85 -0.57 -3.22
C PHE A 117 -8.42 0.74 -3.80
N LYS A 118 -8.82 1.66 -2.91
CA LYS A 118 -9.39 2.98 -3.26
C LYS A 118 -8.43 4.14 -3.01
N GLY A 119 -7.24 3.87 -2.47
CA GLY A 119 -6.28 4.88 -2.05
C GLY A 119 -5.46 5.48 -3.19
N LEU A 120 -4.42 6.20 -2.77
CA LEU A 120 -3.44 6.84 -3.63
C LEU A 120 -2.38 5.83 -4.08
N ILE A 121 -1.97 5.94 -5.34
CA ILE A 121 -0.81 5.22 -5.87
C ILE A 121 0.25 6.26 -6.19
N THR A 122 1.47 6.05 -5.70
CA THR A 122 2.61 6.96 -5.91
C THR A 122 3.79 6.21 -6.50
N SER A 123 4.63 6.91 -7.27
CA SER A 123 5.92 6.36 -7.70
C SER A 123 6.94 6.45 -6.56
N ASP A 124 7.75 5.42 -6.40
CA ASP A 124 9.03 5.48 -5.68
C ASP A 124 9.98 6.49 -6.36
#